data_AF-A0A7C4XI46-F1
#
_entry.id   AF-A0A7C4XI46-F1
#
_cell.length_a   1.000
_cell.length_b   1.000
_cell.length_c   1.000
_cell.angle_alpha   90.00
_cell.angle_beta   90.00
_cell.angle_gamma   90.00
#
_symmetry.space_group_name_H-M   'P 1'
#
loop_
_entity.id
_entity.type
_entity.pdbx_description
1 polymer ?
#
loop_
_entity_poly.entity_id
_entity_poly.type
_entity_poly.pdbx_seq_one_letter_code
_entity_poly.pdbx_strand_id
1 'polypeptide(L)'
;MEGFDAVEGRDTWHAVGSRVPYVRSLSVTANGRALLANVHVGGIPRSGNNGTTWHPTIDPDADVHEVRAHPVDPQLVLAAAAVGVAVSRDGGRSWSVTTDGLHATYCRAVAFARESAYVTASDGPFTSAGALYRWRDGSPLERVTAGVPEWFEGNVDTGNLDAHGELCALADGATVYVSDDDGTTWARLATDIGAVHSVGVRGD
;
A
#
# COMPACT_ATOMS: atom_id res chain seq x y z
N MET A 1 -21.39 -7.77 -14.98
CA MET A 1 -19.97 -7.50 -14.64
C MET A 1 -19.31 -6.80 -15.84
N GLU A 2 -19.97 -5.83 -16.48
CA GLU A 2 -19.44 -5.10 -17.65
C GLU A 2 -18.74 -3.79 -17.26
N GLY A 3 -19.03 -3.26 -16.07
CA GLY A 3 -18.58 -1.94 -15.65
C GLY A 3 -17.06 -1.79 -15.53
N PHE A 4 -16.35 -2.81 -15.04
CA PHE A 4 -14.89 -2.77 -14.91
C PHE A 4 -14.18 -2.94 -16.26
N ASP A 5 -14.81 -3.66 -17.19
CA ASP A 5 -14.28 -3.80 -18.56
C ASP A 5 -14.49 -2.53 -19.40
N ALA A 6 -15.34 -1.60 -18.95
CA ALA A 6 -15.65 -0.34 -19.61
C ALA A 6 -14.95 0.88 -18.98
N VAL A 7 -13.90 0.67 -18.16
CA VAL A 7 -13.14 1.78 -17.57
C VAL A 7 -12.49 2.63 -18.67
N GLU A 8 -12.66 3.94 -18.59
CA GLU A 8 -11.98 4.89 -19.48
C GLU A 8 -10.45 4.73 -19.37
N GLY A 9 -9.77 4.66 -20.51
CA GLY A 9 -8.31 4.45 -20.58
C GLY A 9 -7.87 3.00 -20.33
N ARG A 10 -8.79 2.02 -20.27
CA ARG A 10 -8.44 0.60 -20.12
C ARG A 10 -7.48 0.07 -21.19
N ASP A 11 -7.54 0.61 -22.39
CA ASP A 11 -6.68 0.28 -23.52
C ASP A 11 -5.23 0.76 -23.35
N THR A 12 -4.98 1.70 -22.42
CA THR A 12 -3.61 2.15 -22.08
C THR A 12 -2.97 1.34 -20.97
N TRP A 13 -3.75 0.49 -20.28
CA TRP A 13 -3.23 -0.38 -19.23
C TRP A 13 -2.23 -1.34 -19.85
N HIS A 14 -1.05 -1.41 -19.24
CA HIS A 14 0.00 -2.31 -19.69
C HIS A 14 0.61 -3.01 -18.49
N ALA A 15 1.43 -4.02 -18.76
CA ALA A 15 2.11 -4.76 -17.71
C ALA A 15 3.61 -4.58 -17.86
N VAL A 16 4.26 -4.18 -16.76
CA VAL A 16 5.71 -4.29 -16.62
C VAL A 16 6.00 -5.62 -15.92
N GLY A 17 6.71 -6.52 -16.60
CA GLY A 17 7.10 -7.83 -16.04
C GLY A 17 6.01 -8.92 -16.02
N SER A 18 4.82 -8.68 -16.61
CA SER A 18 3.80 -9.73 -16.79
C SER A 18 3.15 -9.67 -18.18
N ARG A 19 2.35 -10.68 -18.54
CA ARG A 19 1.70 -10.77 -19.87
C ARG A 19 0.45 -9.91 -20.04
N VAL A 20 -0.20 -9.53 -18.93
CA VAL A 20 -1.47 -8.78 -18.94
C VAL A 20 -1.56 -7.88 -17.70
N PRO A 21 -2.20 -6.70 -17.78
CA PRO A 21 -2.53 -5.91 -16.60
C PRO A 21 -3.34 -6.74 -15.60
N TYR A 22 -3.09 -6.57 -14.30
CA TYR A 22 -3.80 -7.29 -13.25
C TYR A 22 -4.13 -6.37 -12.08
N VAL A 23 -5.23 -6.70 -11.40
CA VAL A 23 -5.61 -6.03 -10.15
C VAL A 23 -4.68 -6.54 -9.05
N ARG A 24 -3.91 -5.63 -8.45
CA ARG A 24 -2.90 -5.95 -7.42
C ARG A 24 -3.44 -5.79 -6.01
N SER A 25 -4.39 -4.88 -5.81
CA SER A 25 -5.13 -4.74 -4.54
C SER A 25 -6.53 -4.17 -4.78
N LEU A 26 -7.44 -4.44 -3.84
CA LEU A 26 -8.78 -3.89 -3.77
C LEU A 26 -9.00 -3.33 -2.37
N SER A 27 -9.70 -2.21 -2.27
CA SER A 27 -10.09 -1.62 -0.99
C SER A 27 -11.51 -1.05 -1.06
N VAL A 28 -12.16 -0.95 0.10
CA VAL A 28 -13.46 -0.29 0.27
C VAL A 28 -13.34 0.79 1.34
N THR A 29 -13.95 1.95 1.14
CA THR A 29 -13.98 3.01 2.16
C THR A 29 -14.75 2.54 3.41
N ALA A 30 -14.40 3.04 4.59
CA ALA A 30 -15.00 2.61 5.88
C ALA A 30 -16.55 2.64 5.91
N ASN A 31 -17.18 3.53 5.12
CA ASN A 31 -18.63 3.63 5.01
C ASN A 31 -19.27 2.73 3.93
N GLY A 32 -18.49 1.88 3.26
CA GLY A 32 -18.95 0.99 2.20
C GLY A 32 -19.32 1.67 0.88
N ARG A 33 -19.07 2.98 0.71
CA ARG A 33 -19.61 3.77 -0.42
C ARG A 33 -18.72 3.80 -1.65
N ALA A 34 -17.44 3.46 -1.52
CA ALA A 34 -16.52 3.46 -2.65
C ALA A 34 -15.67 2.20 -2.67
N LEU A 35 -15.58 1.59 -3.85
CA LEU A 35 -14.62 0.52 -4.16
C LEU A 35 -13.45 1.15 -4.92
N LEU A 36 -12.23 0.76 -4.57
CA LEU A 36 -11.00 1.15 -5.24
C LEU A 36 -10.30 -0.12 -5.70
N ALA A 37 -9.91 -0.17 -6.98
CA ALA A 37 -9.11 -1.23 -7.55
C ALA A 37 -7.76 -0.65 -7.96
N ASN A 38 -6.67 -1.17 -7.42
CA ASN A 38 -5.34 -0.89 -7.97
C ASN A 38 -5.07 -1.85 -9.13
N VAL A 39 -4.86 -1.31 -10.33
CA VAL A 39 -4.38 -2.06 -11.48
C VAL A 39 -2.91 -1.73 -11.65
N HIS A 40 -2.06 -2.76 -11.63
CA HIS A 40 -0.61 -2.59 -11.81
C HIS A 40 -0.36 -1.97 -13.20
N VAL A 41 0.17 -0.75 -13.20
CA VAL A 41 0.31 0.12 -14.39
C VAL A 41 -1.00 0.35 -15.15
N GLY A 42 -2.10 0.57 -14.41
CA GLY A 42 -3.42 0.99 -14.89
C GLY A 42 -4.13 1.98 -13.96
N GLY A 43 -3.43 2.45 -12.91
CA GLY A 43 -3.93 3.42 -11.93
C GLY A 43 -4.94 2.84 -10.93
N ILE A 44 -5.78 3.71 -10.39
CA ILE A 44 -6.81 3.37 -9.40
C ILE A 44 -8.20 3.69 -9.95
N PRO A 45 -8.85 2.77 -10.67
CA PRO A 45 -10.28 2.87 -10.94
C PRO A 45 -11.08 2.86 -9.64
N ARG A 46 -12.03 3.79 -9.53
CA ARG A 46 -12.94 3.95 -8.39
C ARG A 46 -14.38 3.78 -8.82
N SER A 47 -15.15 3.01 -8.04
CA SER A 47 -16.61 2.91 -8.17
C SER A 47 -17.31 3.52 -6.97
N GLY A 48 -18.35 4.32 -7.20
CA GLY A 48 -19.24 4.85 -6.14
C GLY A 48 -20.63 4.18 -6.09
N ASN A 49 -20.83 3.11 -6.86
CA ASN A 49 -22.14 2.48 -7.09
C ASN A 49 -22.02 0.95 -7.14
N ASN A 50 -21.34 0.39 -6.13
CA ASN A 50 -21.19 -1.06 -5.92
C ASN A 50 -20.61 -1.81 -7.13
N GLY A 51 -19.65 -1.19 -7.83
CA GLY A 51 -18.93 -1.81 -8.95
C GLY A 51 -19.68 -1.77 -10.29
N THR A 52 -20.80 -1.02 -10.37
CA THR A 52 -21.57 -0.90 -11.61
C THR A 52 -20.85 -0.05 -12.65
N THR A 53 -20.26 1.08 -12.25
CA THR A 53 -19.38 1.90 -13.09
C THR A 53 -18.11 2.25 -12.34
N TRP A 54 -17.04 2.47 -13.11
CA TRP A 54 -15.70 2.74 -12.60
C TRP A 54 -15.08 3.91 -13.36
N HIS A 55 -14.34 4.76 -12.65
CA HIS A 55 -13.67 5.92 -13.23
C HIS A 55 -12.20 5.93 -12.79
N PRO A 56 -11.24 6.15 -13.69
CA PRO A 56 -9.84 6.33 -13.29
C PRO A 56 -9.70 7.57 -12.42
N THR A 57 -8.84 7.52 -11.40
CA THR A 57 -8.67 8.63 -10.43
C THR A 57 -7.24 9.10 -10.26
N ILE A 58 -6.27 8.34 -10.75
CA ILE A 58 -4.84 8.66 -10.73
C ILE A 58 -4.22 8.26 -12.07
N ASP A 59 -3.19 8.98 -12.46
CA ASP A 59 -2.40 8.69 -13.66
C ASP A 59 -1.84 7.25 -13.61
N PRO A 60 -2.05 6.42 -14.65
CA PRO A 60 -1.43 5.10 -14.75
C PRO A 60 0.10 5.12 -14.59
N ASP A 61 0.77 6.20 -15.02
CA ASP A 61 2.22 6.35 -14.92
C ASP A 61 2.71 6.57 -13.48
N ALA A 62 1.80 6.78 -12.51
CA ALA A 62 2.14 6.76 -11.10
C ALA A 62 2.65 5.39 -10.64
N ASP A 63 2.31 4.31 -11.37
CA ASP A 63 2.66 2.92 -11.09
C ASP A 63 2.34 2.53 -9.64
N VAL A 64 1.04 2.40 -9.37
CA VAL A 64 0.51 2.09 -8.04
C VAL A 64 0.71 0.59 -7.73
N HIS A 65 1.28 0.30 -6.58
CA HIS A 65 1.53 -1.06 -6.10
C HIS A 65 0.49 -1.51 -5.07
N GLU A 66 -0.01 -0.62 -4.21
CA GLU A 66 -1.07 -0.94 -3.25
C GLU A 66 -1.99 0.25 -2.97
N VAL A 67 -3.29 0.01 -2.79
CA VAL A 67 -4.26 1.00 -2.31
C VAL A 67 -4.97 0.47 -1.06
N ARG A 68 -5.05 1.31 -0.02
CA ARG A 68 -5.80 1.02 1.22
C ARG A 68 -6.61 2.23 1.64
N ALA A 69 -7.88 2.01 1.94
CA ALA A 69 -8.72 3.00 2.60
C ALA A 69 -8.53 2.92 4.10
N HIS A 70 -8.59 4.07 4.76
CA HIS A 70 -8.50 4.13 6.22
C HIS A 70 -9.70 3.39 6.85
N PRO A 71 -9.49 2.59 7.92
CA PRO A 71 -10.53 1.72 8.47
C PRO A 71 -11.69 2.46 9.13
N VAL A 72 -11.45 3.69 9.64
CA VAL A 72 -12.45 4.51 10.32
C VAL A 72 -12.86 5.77 9.52
N ASP A 73 -11.91 6.58 9.05
CA ASP A 73 -12.16 7.74 8.19
C ASP A 73 -12.45 7.33 6.73
N PRO A 74 -13.68 7.50 6.21
CA PRO A 74 -14.00 7.15 4.84
C PRO A 74 -13.43 8.10 3.78
N GLN A 75 -12.86 9.25 4.17
CA GLN A 75 -12.26 10.21 3.24
C GLN A 75 -10.78 9.93 3.00
N LEU A 76 -10.07 9.34 3.97
CA LEU A 76 -8.65 9.09 3.87
C LEU A 76 -8.36 7.77 3.15
N VAL A 77 -7.57 7.84 2.08
CA VAL A 77 -7.07 6.68 1.35
C VAL A 77 -5.59 6.91 1.06
N LEU A 78 -4.77 5.89 1.27
CA LEU A 78 -3.36 5.90 0.89
C LEU A 78 -3.12 4.92 -0.25
N ALA A 79 -2.19 5.29 -1.13
CA ALA A 79 -1.68 4.42 -2.17
C ALA A 79 -0.14 4.49 -2.20
N ALA A 80 0.49 3.32 -2.18
CA ALA A 80 1.92 3.16 -2.38
C ALA A 80 2.19 3.04 -3.88
N ALA A 81 3.05 3.91 -4.42
CA ALA A 81 3.29 4.04 -5.85
C ALA A 81 4.78 4.25 -6.15
N ALA A 82 5.20 4.10 -7.42
CA ALA A 82 6.58 4.36 -7.82
C ALA A 82 7.01 5.83 -7.62
N VAL A 83 6.03 6.73 -7.63
CA VAL A 83 6.20 8.18 -7.44
C VAL A 83 6.18 8.62 -5.97
N GLY A 84 5.97 7.70 -5.02
CA GLY A 84 5.90 7.98 -3.59
C GLY A 84 4.57 7.52 -2.97
N VAL A 85 4.13 8.25 -1.94
CA VAL A 85 2.84 7.98 -1.27
C VAL A 85 1.79 8.93 -1.82
N ALA A 86 0.79 8.38 -2.51
CA ALA A 86 -0.39 9.12 -2.93
C ALA A 86 -1.42 9.14 -1.79
N VAL A 87 -1.85 10.34 -1.41
CA VAL A 87 -2.82 10.60 -0.33
C VAL A 87 -4.08 11.17 -0.94
N SER A 88 -5.22 10.54 -0.65
CA SER A 88 -6.54 11.08 -0.96
C SER A 88 -7.26 11.49 0.31
N ARG A 89 -7.93 12.64 0.27
CA ARG A 89 -8.78 13.18 1.34
C ARG A 89 -10.24 13.32 0.94
N ASP A 90 -10.63 12.68 -0.15
CA ASP A 90 -11.98 12.73 -0.69
C ASP A 90 -12.48 11.33 -1.09
N GLY A 91 -11.99 10.29 -0.40
CA GLY A 91 -12.38 8.90 -0.61
C GLY A 91 -11.90 8.35 -1.95
N GLY A 92 -10.69 8.74 -2.38
CA GLY A 92 -10.02 8.28 -3.59
C GLY A 92 -10.48 8.94 -4.89
N ARG A 93 -11.10 10.14 -4.84
CA ARG A 93 -11.50 10.85 -6.07
C ARG A 93 -10.36 11.69 -6.63
N SER A 94 -9.51 12.23 -5.77
CA SER A 94 -8.31 12.95 -6.13
C SER A 94 -7.15 12.62 -5.19
N TRP A 95 -5.93 12.87 -5.64
CA TRP A 95 -4.70 12.45 -4.96
C TRP A 95 -3.65 13.55 -4.97
N SER A 96 -2.92 13.67 -3.85
CA SER A 96 -1.68 14.43 -3.75
C SER A 96 -0.53 13.48 -3.41
N VAL A 97 0.61 13.60 -4.07
CA VAL A 97 1.78 12.75 -3.81
C VAL A 97 2.72 13.43 -2.81
N THR A 98 3.22 12.68 -1.85
CA THR A 98 4.29 13.10 -0.95
C THR A 98 5.47 12.13 -0.99
N THR A 99 6.67 12.69 -0.91
CA THR A 99 7.94 11.97 -0.81
C THR A 99 8.75 12.45 0.39
N ASP A 100 8.18 13.32 1.22
CA ASP A 100 8.92 13.96 2.30
C ASP A 100 9.31 12.95 3.38
N GLY A 101 10.59 12.94 3.75
CA GLY A 101 11.19 11.96 4.67
C GLY A 101 11.52 10.59 4.05
N LEU A 102 11.12 10.32 2.80
CA LEU A 102 11.57 9.11 2.09
C LEU A 102 13.00 9.26 1.59
N HIS A 103 13.76 8.17 1.66
CA HIS A 103 15.06 8.09 0.98
C HIS A 103 14.95 7.89 -0.54
N ALA A 104 13.84 7.31 -0.99
CA ALA A 104 13.55 7.02 -2.38
C ALA A 104 12.03 6.81 -2.56
N THR A 105 11.53 6.99 -3.78
CA THR A 105 10.10 7.13 -4.04
C THR A 105 9.36 5.82 -4.33
N TYR A 106 10.08 4.71 -4.52
CA TYR A 106 9.46 3.49 -5.03
C TYR A 106 8.75 2.73 -3.90
N CYS A 107 7.48 3.09 -3.65
CA CYS A 107 6.69 2.56 -2.54
C CYS A 107 5.86 1.33 -2.95
N ARG A 108 5.77 0.29 -2.12
CA ARG A 108 5.12 -0.99 -2.51
C ARG A 108 3.97 -1.46 -1.64
N ALA A 109 4.08 -1.29 -0.33
CA ALA A 109 3.07 -1.72 0.60
C ALA A 109 2.57 -0.57 1.48
N VAL A 110 1.30 -0.65 1.90
CA VAL A 110 0.71 0.30 2.86
C VAL A 110 -0.22 -0.41 3.86
N ALA A 111 -0.18 0.01 5.11
CA ALA A 111 -1.10 -0.48 6.16
C ALA A 111 -1.50 0.64 7.12
N PHE A 112 -2.71 0.58 7.67
CA PHE A 112 -3.20 1.50 8.70
C PHE A 112 -3.21 0.81 10.05
N ALA A 113 -2.43 1.35 10.99
CA ALA A 113 -2.51 1.04 12.41
C ALA A 113 -3.54 1.99 13.08
N ARG A 114 -3.50 2.13 14.41
CA ARG A 114 -4.46 2.91 15.20
C ARG A 114 -4.27 4.41 14.99
N GLU A 115 -3.05 4.91 15.11
CA GLU A 115 -2.74 6.35 14.98
C GLU A 115 -1.74 6.66 13.86
N SER A 116 -1.26 5.63 13.17
CA SER A 116 -0.25 5.73 12.12
C SER A 116 -0.62 4.90 10.91
N ALA A 117 -0.03 5.26 9.77
CA ALA A 117 0.10 4.36 8.64
C ALA A 117 1.56 3.95 8.46
N TYR A 118 1.76 2.81 7.83
CA TYR A 118 3.07 2.27 7.49
C TYR A 118 3.18 2.10 5.99
N VAL A 119 4.33 2.45 5.43
CA VAL A 119 4.63 2.36 4.00
C VAL A 119 5.99 1.71 3.82
N THR A 120 6.14 0.82 2.84
CA THR A 120 7.45 0.32 2.43
C THR A 120 7.95 1.09 1.21
N ALA A 121 9.24 1.44 1.19
CA ALA A 121 9.85 2.18 0.08
C ALA A 121 11.25 1.64 -0.24
N SER A 122 11.69 1.83 -1.48
CA SER A 122 13.04 1.47 -1.96
C SER A 122 13.47 2.36 -3.13
N ASP A 123 14.68 2.12 -3.66
CA ASP A 123 15.25 2.82 -4.82
C ASP A 123 14.82 2.25 -6.18
N GLY A 124 14.03 1.16 -6.21
CA GLY A 124 13.51 0.60 -7.44
C GLY A 124 13.06 -0.86 -7.39
N PRO A 125 12.75 -1.46 -8.56
CA PRO A 125 12.24 -2.83 -8.65
C PRO A 125 13.27 -3.91 -8.27
N PHE A 126 14.57 -3.62 -8.42
CA PHE A 126 15.68 -4.50 -8.05
C PHE A 126 16.55 -3.78 -7.02
N THR A 127 16.11 -3.79 -5.77
CA THR A 127 16.72 -3.03 -4.68
C THR A 127 17.49 -3.94 -3.72
N SER A 128 18.45 -3.36 -3.02
CA SER A 128 19.01 -3.87 -1.76
C SER A 128 18.87 -2.86 -0.62
N ALA A 129 17.98 -1.89 -0.79
CA ALA A 129 17.76 -0.75 0.09
C ALA A 129 16.26 -0.55 0.35
N GLY A 130 15.54 -1.64 0.67
CA GLY A 130 14.17 -1.54 1.14
C GLY A 130 14.11 -0.98 2.56
N ALA A 131 13.07 -0.22 2.91
CA ALA A 131 12.88 0.28 4.27
C ALA A 131 11.40 0.45 4.63
N LEU A 132 11.10 0.38 5.92
CA LEU A 132 9.79 0.64 6.51
C LEU A 132 9.72 2.09 6.99
N TYR A 133 8.62 2.77 6.66
CA TYR A 133 8.34 4.14 7.05
C TYR A 133 7.03 4.23 7.80
N ARG A 134 7.00 5.04 8.85
CA ARG A 134 5.79 5.46 9.55
C ARG A 134 5.34 6.80 9.00
N TRP A 135 4.04 6.96 8.82
CA TRP A 135 3.40 8.20 8.45
C TRP A 135 2.31 8.53 9.47
N ARG A 136 2.23 9.81 9.86
CA ARG A 136 1.11 10.39 10.59
C ARG A 136 0.52 11.50 9.75
N ASP A 137 -0.77 11.72 9.90
CA ASP A 137 -1.45 12.67 9.01
C ASP A 137 -0.85 14.08 9.13
N GLY A 138 -0.38 14.62 8.00
CA GLY A 138 0.29 15.91 7.92
C GLY A 138 1.75 15.95 8.37
N SER A 139 2.36 14.81 8.73
CA SER A 139 3.80 14.71 9.03
C SER A 139 4.61 14.22 7.83
N PRO A 140 5.92 14.52 7.79
CA PRO A 140 6.87 13.77 6.97
C PRO A 140 6.85 12.27 7.32
N LEU A 141 7.29 11.42 6.39
CA LEU A 141 7.52 10.01 6.67
C LEU A 141 8.79 9.83 7.51
N GLU A 142 8.73 8.92 8.47
CA GLU A 142 9.84 8.63 9.38
C GLU A 142 10.28 7.18 9.22
N ARG A 143 11.58 6.93 9.02
CA ARG A 143 12.10 5.56 8.94
C ARG A 143 11.95 4.85 10.28
N VAL A 144 11.45 3.63 10.24
CA VAL A 144 11.33 2.75 11.40
C VAL A 144 12.58 1.87 11.48
N THR A 145 13.28 1.92 12.61
CA THR A 145 14.47 1.08 12.88
C THR A 145 14.40 0.38 14.24
N ALA A 146 13.39 0.68 15.04
CA ALA A 146 13.20 0.06 16.35
C ALA A 146 12.70 -1.38 16.18
N GLY A 147 13.63 -2.34 16.20
CA GLY A 147 13.31 -3.77 16.17
C GLY A 147 13.12 -4.39 14.77
N VAL A 148 13.35 -3.59 13.73
CA VAL A 148 13.49 -4.03 12.33
C VAL A 148 14.86 -3.59 11.79
N PRO A 149 15.42 -4.26 10.76
CA PRO A 149 16.59 -3.77 10.04
C PRO A 149 16.38 -2.35 9.52
N GLU A 150 17.47 -1.56 9.49
CA GLU A 150 17.44 -0.25 8.82
C GLU A 150 17.20 -0.39 7.31
N TRP A 151 17.74 -1.46 6.74
CA TRP A 151 17.63 -1.82 5.34
C TRP A 151 17.22 -3.28 5.20
N PHE A 152 16.24 -3.53 4.34
CA PHE A 152 15.89 -4.85 3.84
C PHE A 152 16.67 -5.12 2.56
N GLU A 153 17.13 -6.36 2.39
CA GLU A 153 17.92 -6.78 1.21
C GLU A 153 17.09 -6.84 -0.08
N GLY A 154 15.80 -6.55 0.00
CA GLY A 154 14.89 -6.48 -1.14
C GLY A 154 13.66 -5.62 -0.87
N ASN A 155 12.70 -5.74 -1.79
CA ASN A 155 11.41 -5.06 -1.67
C ASN A 155 10.51 -5.81 -0.68
N VAL A 156 10.03 -5.12 0.35
CA VAL A 156 8.87 -5.59 1.13
C VAL A 156 7.62 -5.30 0.32
N ASP A 157 7.08 -6.35 -0.29
CA ASP A 157 6.09 -6.23 -1.36
C ASP A 157 4.64 -6.08 -0.85
N THR A 158 3.72 -5.77 -1.77
CA THR A 158 2.28 -5.75 -1.51
C THR A 158 1.83 -7.03 -0.79
N GLY A 159 1.10 -6.88 0.32
CA GLY A 159 0.63 -8.00 1.14
C GLY A 159 1.62 -8.48 2.21
N ASN A 160 2.89 -8.04 2.17
CA ASN A 160 3.89 -8.36 3.19
C ASN A 160 3.94 -7.33 4.35
N LEU A 161 2.99 -6.41 4.41
CA LEU A 161 2.77 -5.48 5.52
C LEU A 161 1.27 -5.40 5.80
N ASP A 162 0.87 -5.57 7.05
CA ASP A 162 -0.52 -5.42 7.47
C ASP A 162 -0.61 -4.89 8.91
N ALA A 163 -1.72 -4.23 9.24
CA ALA A 163 -1.97 -3.67 10.56
C ALA A 163 -3.46 -3.60 10.87
N HIS A 164 -3.80 -3.75 12.15
CA HIS A 164 -5.15 -3.60 12.66
C HIS A 164 -5.13 -3.15 14.14
N GLY A 165 -5.63 -1.94 14.40
CA GLY A 165 -5.49 -1.34 15.73
C GLY A 165 -4.00 -1.15 16.04
N GLU A 166 -3.56 -1.62 17.20
CA GLU A 166 -2.16 -1.48 17.63
C GLU A 166 -1.25 -2.60 17.09
N LEU A 167 -1.85 -3.65 16.51
CA LEU A 167 -1.12 -4.79 16.00
C LEU A 167 -0.63 -4.51 14.58
N CYS A 168 0.67 -4.75 14.33
CA CYS A 168 1.28 -4.67 13.01
C CYS A 168 2.10 -5.93 12.72
N ALA A 169 2.17 -6.33 11.45
CA ALA A 169 3.03 -7.42 10.99
C ALA A 169 3.72 -7.02 9.68
N LEU A 170 5.00 -7.38 9.55
CA LEU A 170 5.80 -7.21 8.35
C LEU A 170 6.55 -8.50 8.06
N ALA A 171 6.60 -8.90 6.81
CA ALA A 171 7.43 -10.01 6.34
C ALA A 171 8.49 -9.51 5.36
N ASP A 172 9.74 -9.87 5.63
CA ASP A 172 10.87 -9.64 4.73
C ASP A 172 11.51 -10.99 4.39
N GLY A 173 11.30 -11.45 3.15
CA GLY A 173 11.74 -12.78 2.70
C GLY A 173 11.18 -13.91 3.56
N ALA A 174 12.04 -14.50 4.40
CA ALA A 174 11.70 -15.60 5.31
C ALA A 174 11.60 -15.16 6.79
N THR A 175 11.63 -13.85 7.05
CA THR A 175 11.58 -13.27 8.39
C THR A 175 10.26 -12.55 8.60
N VAL A 176 9.63 -12.76 9.76
CA VAL A 176 8.41 -12.05 10.17
C VAL A 176 8.70 -11.20 11.39
N TYR A 177 8.30 -9.94 11.36
CA TYR A 177 8.34 -8.98 12.44
C TYR A 177 6.91 -8.64 12.86
N VAL A 178 6.70 -8.42 14.15
CA VAL A 178 5.41 -7.98 14.70
C VAL A 178 5.60 -6.84 15.68
N SER A 179 4.55 -6.06 15.85
CA SER A 179 4.43 -5.02 16.87
C SER A 179 3.03 -5.10 17.48
N ASP A 180 2.94 -4.80 18.77
CA ASP A 180 1.71 -4.69 19.54
C ASP A 180 1.51 -3.28 20.14
N ASP A 181 2.31 -2.30 19.70
CA ASP A 181 2.35 -0.93 20.22
C ASP A 181 2.18 0.15 19.13
N ASP A 182 1.25 -0.11 18.20
CA ASP A 182 0.97 0.77 17.05
C ASP A 182 2.18 0.91 16.13
N GLY A 183 3.02 -0.13 16.02
CA GLY A 183 4.22 -0.15 15.19
C GLY A 183 5.35 0.76 15.70
N THR A 184 5.35 1.12 16.99
CA THR A 184 6.37 1.98 17.60
C THR A 184 7.65 1.18 17.84
N THR A 185 7.54 -0.05 18.32
CA THR A 185 8.62 -1.01 18.44
C THR A 185 8.23 -2.35 17.81
N TRP A 186 9.20 -3.02 17.21
CA TRP A 186 9.00 -4.29 16.54
C TRP A 186 9.83 -5.40 17.17
N ALA A 187 9.40 -6.64 17.00
CA ALA A 187 10.17 -7.81 17.38
C ALA A 187 10.12 -8.83 16.26
N ARG A 188 11.23 -9.52 16.02
CA ARG A 188 11.26 -10.67 15.12
C ARG A 188 10.48 -11.83 15.75
N LEU A 189 9.40 -12.24 15.11
CA LEU A 189 8.55 -13.36 15.51
C LEU A 189 9.09 -14.70 15.00
N ALA A 190 9.51 -14.74 13.73
CA ALA A 190 9.95 -15.98 13.07
C ALA A 190 11.04 -15.70 12.02
N THR A 191 11.85 -16.71 11.74
CA THR A 191 12.90 -16.74 10.70
C THR A 191 12.94 -18.13 10.07
N ASP A 192 13.52 -18.25 8.89
CA ASP A 192 13.75 -19.53 8.19
C ASP A 192 12.46 -20.34 7.90
N ILE A 193 11.32 -19.64 7.79
CA ILE A 193 10.00 -20.26 7.52
C ILE A 193 9.69 -20.41 6.03
N GLY A 194 10.69 -20.23 5.16
CA GLY A 194 10.50 -20.14 3.72
C GLY A 194 9.97 -18.78 3.28
N ALA A 195 9.80 -18.59 1.96
CA ALA A 195 9.36 -17.32 1.41
C ALA A 195 7.91 -17.00 1.86
N VAL A 196 7.74 -15.86 2.53
CA VAL A 196 6.43 -15.34 2.94
C VAL A 196 5.90 -14.45 1.83
N HIS A 197 4.70 -14.76 1.32
CA HIS A 197 4.05 -13.99 0.26
C HIS A 197 2.96 -13.05 0.78
N SER A 198 2.51 -13.24 2.01
CA SER A 198 1.54 -12.34 2.65
C SER A 198 1.54 -12.53 4.15
N VAL A 199 1.26 -11.44 4.88
CA VAL A 199 0.91 -11.45 6.30
C VAL A 199 -0.51 -10.89 6.46
N GLY A 200 -1.16 -11.23 7.57
CA GLY A 200 -2.48 -10.73 7.89
C GLY A 200 -2.64 -10.61 9.40
N VAL A 201 -3.15 -9.46 9.85
CA VAL A 201 -3.40 -9.15 11.24
C VAL A 201 -4.90 -9.03 11.46
N ARG A 202 -5.37 -9.56 12.60
CA ARG A 202 -6.77 -9.44 13.03
C ARG A 202 -6.79 -9.15 14.51
N GLY A 203 -7.67 -8.24 14.93
CA GLY A 203 -8.06 -8.14 16.33
C GLY A 203 -8.87 -9.37 16.75
N ASP A 204 -8.89 -9.62 18.06
CA ASP A 204 -9.77 -10.60 18.70
C ASP A 204 -11.25 -10.20 18.63
#